data_AF-A0A401UP20-F1
#
_entry.id   AF-A0A401UP20-F1
#
_cell.length_a   1.000
_cell.length_b   1.000
_cell.length_c   1.000
_cell.angle_alpha   90.00
_cell.angle_beta   90.00
_cell.angle_gamma   90.00
#
_symmetry.space_group_name_H-M   'P 1'
#
loop_
_entity.id
_entity.type
_entity.pdbx_description
1 polymer ?
#
loop_
_entity_poly.entity_id
_entity_poly.type
_entity_poly.pdbx_seq_one_letter_code
_entity_poly.pdbx_strand_id
1 'polypeptide(L)'
;MNCNIFKKGLEEYVLGNISNDLKIAIEKHMDGCESCRRMYEEEVKIDRDFKMVLSIDGIEFNRSRASIIKAIDKNRYSKKTSNKILYNFKKYKNRYLSYAVAVMAMIVIIPMMLKGFGGVNFNNATSKKTTAINNSSEKEASKKSDSLIGHSSLAMDKIQVSKAALEFKSSIITKQALIDYKMNWKNSGDGKRSAAIDIKPERDVDFGIHAAYIKNMTTNEIVKYEVINNERQYTPMLIEWWDSEHLIIVAGFGEGTIEYGSEVYSLDVNTGQLSTLYKEVDGKHQILDFKKVKNDLIFQLLIYNDDTYNTFHKGVGKITLLELDKLVNMEIISEEK
;
A
#
# COMPACT_ATOMS: atom_id res chain seq x y z
N MET A 1 23.09 11.85 -15.76
CA MET A 1 21.65 11.63 -15.55
C MET A 1 20.90 12.83 -16.10
N ASN A 2 19.65 12.66 -16.56
CA ASN A 2 18.81 13.78 -17.01
C ASN A 2 18.04 14.36 -15.81
N CYS A 3 17.86 15.68 -15.75
CA CYS A 3 17.11 16.40 -14.72
C CYS A 3 15.69 15.84 -14.51
N ASN A 4 15.00 15.39 -15.57
CA ASN A 4 13.66 14.80 -15.43
C ASN A 4 13.66 13.46 -14.68
N ILE A 5 14.70 12.64 -14.92
CA ILE A 5 14.89 11.37 -14.20
C ILE A 5 15.29 11.67 -12.75
N PHE A 6 16.06 12.74 -12.54
CA PHE A 6 16.42 13.21 -11.20
C PHE A 6 15.21 13.62 -10.40
N LYS A 7 14.34 14.47 -10.96
CA LYS A 7 13.13 14.94 -10.28
C LYS A 7 12.24 13.76 -9.83
N LYS A 8 12.05 12.75 -10.68
CA LYS A 8 11.26 11.56 -10.34
C LYS A 8 11.88 10.69 -9.24
N GLY A 9 13.20 10.55 -9.22
CA GLY A 9 13.91 9.73 -8.22
C GLY A 9 14.28 10.48 -6.93
N LEU A 10 14.08 11.79 -6.89
CA LEU A 10 14.51 12.66 -5.78
C LEU A 10 13.75 12.36 -4.50
N GLU A 11 12.44 12.17 -4.59
CA GLU A 11 11.59 11.89 -3.43
C GLU A 11 11.97 10.57 -2.75
N GLU A 12 12.07 9.49 -3.52
CA GLU A 12 12.53 8.20 -3.00
C GLU A 12 13.95 8.29 -2.42
N TYR A 13 14.81 9.11 -3.01
CA TYR A 13 16.18 9.33 -2.55
C TYR A 13 16.21 9.99 -1.16
N VAL A 14 15.42 11.05 -0.96
CA VAL A 14 15.29 11.76 0.32
C VAL A 14 14.73 10.84 1.40
N LEU A 15 13.74 10.00 1.04
CA LEU A 15 13.17 8.97 1.92
C LEU A 15 14.12 7.78 2.17
N GLY A 16 15.21 7.67 1.40
CA GLY A 16 16.23 6.63 1.53
C GLY A 16 15.81 5.26 1.00
N ASN A 17 14.82 5.22 0.12
CA ASN A 17 14.16 4.03 -0.43
C ASN A 17 14.61 3.67 -1.86
N ILE A 18 15.80 4.10 -2.29
CA ILE A 18 16.30 3.81 -3.65
C ILE A 18 17.39 2.74 -3.71
N SER A 19 17.61 2.21 -4.90
CA SER A 19 18.74 1.34 -5.22
C SER A 19 20.07 2.10 -5.12
N ASN A 20 21.16 1.38 -4.79
CA ASN A 20 22.49 2.00 -4.68
C ASN A 20 22.97 2.61 -6.00
N ASP A 21 22.59 2.03 -7.14
CA ASP A 21 23.01 2.52 -8.45
C ASP A 21 22.32 3.85 -8.79
N LEU A 22 21.02 3.97 -8.47
CA LEU A 22 20.29 5.21 -8.63
C LEU A 22 20.80 6.29 -7.67
N LYS A 23 21.18 5.89 -6.45
CA LYS A 23 21.79 6.78 -5.47
C LYS A 23 23.07 7.43 -6.01
N ILE A 24 23.99 6.61 -6.50
CA ILE A 24 25.26 7.11 -7.06
C ILE A 24 24.99 8.02 -8.27
N ALA A 25 24.00 7.68 -9.10
CA ALA A 25 23.64 8.49 -10.26
C ALA A 25 23.06 9.87 -9.88
N ILE A 26 22.24 9.92 -8.82
CA ILE A 26 21.67 11.15 -8.26
C ILE A 26 22.78 12.00 -7.63
N GLU A 27 23.62 11.43 -6.76
CA GLU A 27 24.77 12.12 -6.14
C GLU A 27 25.68 12.75 -7.19
N LYS A 28 26.10 11.96 -8.19
CA LYS A 28 26.94 12.44 -9.29
C LYS A 28 26.26 13.52 -10.15
N HIS A 29 24.92 13.51 -10.24
CA HIS A 29 24.19 14.54 -10.98
C HIS A 29 24.13 15.87 -10.21
N MET A 30 23.94 15.82 -8.88
CA MET A 30 23.95 17.01 -8.02
C MET A 30 25.32 17.70 -8.03
N ASP A 31 26.41 16.95 -8.23
CA ASP A 31 27.75 17.53 -8.37
C ASP A 31 27.89 18.40 -9.63
N GLY A 32 27.15 18.07 -10.70
CA GLY A 32 27.26 18.73 -12.00
C GLY A 32 26.08 19.63 -12.38
N CYS A 33 25.02 19.72 -11.58
CA CYS A 33 23.82 20.47 -11.91
C CYS A 33 23.29 21.25 -10.69
N GLU A 34 23.53 22.57 -10.70
CA GLU A 34 23.18 23.47 -9.60
C GLU A 34 21.66 23.58 -9.37
N SER A 35 20.85 23.59 -10.43
CA SER A 35 19.39 23.63 -10.30
C SER A 35 18.82 22.37 -9.63
N CYS A 36 19.36 21.19 -9.96
CA CYS A 36 18.96 19.93 -9.33
C CYS A 36 19.45 19.84 -7.88
N ARG A 37 20.63 20.40 -7.58
CA ARG A 37 21.12 20.51 -6.20
C ARG A 37 20.18 21.38 -5.35
N ARG A 38 19.74 22.52 -5.87
CA ARG A 38 18.81 23.40 -5.15
C ARG A 38 17.48 22.69 -4.83
N MET A 39 16.90 22.01 -5.81
CA MET A 39 15.69 21.19 -5.59
C MET A 39 15.89 20.11 -4.51
N TYR A 40 17.06 19.49 -4.45
CA TYR A 40 17.38 18.54 -3.38
C TYR A 40 17.46 19.21 -2.00
N GLU A 41 18.13 20.35 -1.90
CA GLU A 41 18.26 21.10 -0.65
C GLU A 41 16.91 21.57 -0.11
N GLU A 42 16.01 21.98 -1.01
CA GLU A 42 14.62 22.35 -0.75
C GLU A 42 13.82 21.15 -0.19
N GLU A 43 13.84 19.99 -0.86
CA GLU A 43 13.17 18.77 -0.37
C GLU A 43 13.72 18.30 0.99
N VAL A 44 15.04 18.37 1.18
CA VAL A 44 15.68 18.04 2.47
C VAL A 44 15.25 19.02 3.56
N LYS A 45 15.07 20.30 3.23
CA LYS A 45 14.61 21.32 4.17
C LYS A 45 13.16 21.04 4.60
N ILE A 46 12.27 20.71 3.66
CA ILE A 46 10.87 20.35 3.99
C ILE A 46 10.81 19.11 4.88
N ASP A 47 11.54 18.04 4.53
CA ASP A 47 11.60 16.83 5.36
C ASP A 47 12.18 17.12 6.75
N ARG A 48 13.15 18.04 6.84
CA ARG A 48 13.70 18.49 8.13
C ARG A 48 12.70 19.31 8.92
N ASP A 49 12.02 20.27 8.32
CA ASP A 49 11.04 21.14 8.99
C ASP A 49 9.86 20.29 9.48
N PHE A 50 9.37 19.37 8.65
CA PHE A 50 8.37 18.37 9.05
C PHE A 50 8.85 17.55 10.25
N LYS A 51 10.07 17.00 10.20
CA LYS A 51 10.65 16.25 11.32
C LYS A 51 10.84 17.12 12.55
N MET A 52 11.24 18.37 12.41
CA MET A 52 11.48 19.29 13.52
C MET A 52 10.18 19.59 14.26
N VAL A 53 9.09 19.86 13.52
CA VAL A 53 7.74 20.01 14.09
C VAL A 53 7.35 18.75 14.88
N LEU A 54 7.66 17.56 14.37
CA LEU A 54 7.38 16.30 15.07
C LEU A 54 8.32 16.01 16.25
N SER A 55 9.54 16.55 16.23
CA SER A 55 10.58 16.33 17.25
C SER A 55 10.32 17.12 18.53
N ILE A 56 9.64 18.27 18.43
CA ILE A 56 9.27 19.11 19.59
C ILE A 56 8.39 18.34 20.59
N ASP A 57 7.67 17.33 20.12
CA ASP A 57 6.77 16.49 20.93
C ASP A 57 7.34 15.11 21.30
N GLY A 58 8.66 14.90 21.16
CA GLY A 58 9.34 13.68 21.60
C GLY A 58 9.11 12.46 20.70
N ILE A 59 8.64 12.65 19.46
CA ILE A 59 8.49 11.58 18.48
C ILE A 59 9.83 11.38 17.77
N GLU A 60 10.66 10.45 18.26
CA GLU A 60 11.90 10.07 17.57
C GLU A 60 11.60 9.21 16.34
N PHE A 61 11.85 9.76 15.15
CA PHE A 61 11.88 9.00 13.90
C PHE A 61 13.14 8.12 13.85
N ASN A 62 13.09 6.95 14.49
CA ASN A 62 14.03 5.89 14.19
C ASN A 62 13.77 5.45 12.75
N ARG A 63 14.67 5.81 11.82
CA ARG A 63 14.62 5.42 10.41
C ARG A 63 14.24 3.94 10.33
N SER A 64 13.01 3.67 9.91
CA SER A 64 12.40 2.34 9.80
C SER A 64 13.32 1.37 9.05
N ARG A 65 14.14 1.88 8.12
CA ARG A 65 15.15 1.11 7.41
C ARG A 65 16.16 0.40 8.32
N ALA A 66 16.64 1.00 9.41
CA ALA A 66 17.61 0.35 10.29
C ALA A 66 16.99 -0.78 11.13
N SER A 67 15.75 -0.59 11.61
CA SER A 67 14.99 -1.62 12.33
C SER A 67 14.50 -2.72 11.39
N ILE A 68 14.05 -2.37 10.17
CA ILE A 68 13.67 -3.31 9.11
C ILE A 68 14.89 -4.10 8.61
N ILE A 69 16.04 -3.47 8.35
CA ILE A 69 17.28 -4.16 7.96
C ILE A 69 17.80 -5.08 9.07
N LYS A 70 17.62 -4.71 10.35
CA LYS A 70 17.92 -5.60 11.48
C LYS A 70 16.91 -6.75 11.62
N ALA A 71 15.65 -6.54 11.26
CA ALA A 71 14.59 -7.55 11.27
C ALA A 71 14.63 -8.50 10.05
N ILE A 72 15.25 -8.08 8.94
CA ILE A 72 15.52 -8.95 7.79
C ILE A 72 16.61 -9.96 8.20
N ASP A 73 16.21 -11.23 8.32
CA ASP A 73 17.14 -12.33 8.54
C ASP A 73 18.12 -12.44 7.36
N LYS A 74 19.33 -11.90 7.55
CA LYS A 74 20.40 -11.92 6.54
C LYS A 74 20.76 -13.34 6.10
N ASN A 75 20.52 -14.35 6.94
CA ASN A 75 20.79 -15.74 6.59
C ASN A 75 19.81 -16.27 5.52
N ARG A 76 18.58 -15.76 5.48
CA ARG A 76 17.56 -16.11 4.47
C ARG A 76 17.97 -15.71 3.05
N TYR A 77 18.73 -14.62 2.90
CA TYR A 77 19.15 -14.06 1.62
C TYR A 77 20.64 -14.26 1.31
N SER A 78 21.38 -14.95 2.17
CA SER A 78 22.80 -15.22 1.93
C SER A 78 22.99 -16.18 0.74
N LYS A 79 23.94 -15.86 -0.17
CA LYS A 79 24.26 -16.68 -1.35
C LYS A 79 24.94 -18.03 -1.01
N LYS A 80 25.29 -18.27 0.26
CA LYS A 80 25.91 -19.52 0.70
C LYS A 80 24.89 -20.65 0.70
N THR A 81 25.18 -21.72 -0.05
CA THR A 81 24.33 -22.90 -0.22
C THR A 81 24.01 -23.62 1.09
N SER A 82 24.91 -23.58 2.07
CA SER A 82 24.70 -24.17 3.41
C SER A 82 23.51 -23.55 4.16
N ASN A 83 23.32 -22.23 4.06
CA ASN A 83 22.26 -21.53 4.78
C ASN A 83 20.88 -21.76 4.15
N LYS A 84 20.82 -21.96 2.82
CA LYS A 84 19.58 -22.36 2.12
C LYS A 84 19.10 -23.74 2.56
N ILE A 85 20.02 -24.69 2.72
CA ILE A 85 19.70 -26.05 3.17
C ILE A 85 19.18 -26.00 4.61
N LEU A 86 19.88 -25.31 5.52
CA LEU A 86 19.48 -25.21 6.92
C LEU A 86 18.11 -24.51 7.09
N TYR A 87 17.83 -23.49 6.29
CA TYR A 87 16.52 -22.83 6.27
C TYR A 87 15.40 -23.76 5.79
N ASN A 88 15.63 -24.52 4.72
CA ASN A 88 14.65 -25.50 4.22
C ASN A 88 14.38 -26.61 5.25
N PHE A 89 15.41 -27.11 5.93
CA PHE A 89 15.25 -28.06 7.04
C PHE A 89 14.42 -27.47 8.19
N LYS A 90 14.66 -26.21 8.56
CA LYS A 90 13.90 -25.55 9.63
C LYS A 90 12.44 -25.27 9.24
N LYS A 91 12.21 -24.82 8.00
CA LYS A 91 10.87 -24.50 7.46
C LYS A 91 9.98 -25.73 7.31
N TYR A 92 10.55 -26.86 6.90
CA TYR A 92 9.81 -28.10 6.65
C TYR A 92 10.07 -29.16 7.73
N LYS A 93 10.51 -28.77 8.93
CA LYS A 93 10.91 -29.70 10.01
C LYS A 93 9.84 -30.77 10.31
N ASN A 94 8.56 -30.38 10.29
CA ASN A 94 7.46 -31.30 10.57
C ASN A 94 7.23 -32.31 9.44
N ARG A 95 7.51 -31.94 8.18
CA ARG A 95 7.42 -32.86 7.03
C ARG A 95 8.58 -33.85 7.05
N TYR A 96 9.80 -33.39 7.31
CA TYR A 96 10.96 -34.29 7.45
C TYR A 96 10.83 -35.26 8.63
N LEU A 97 10.28 -34.80 9.76
CA LEU A 97 10.00 -35.67 10.90
C LEU A 97 8.98 -36.77 10.55
N SER A 98 7.93 -36.42 9.80
CA SER A 98 6.94 -37.39 9.32
C SER A 98 7.55 -38.44 8.39
N TYR A 99 8.40 -38.03 7.44
CA TYR A 99 9.12 -38.98 6.59
C TYR A 99 10.08 -39.88 7.37
N ALA A 100 10.81 -39.33 8.34
CA ALA A 100 11.74 -40.11 9.17
C ALA A 100 11.01 -41.20 9.97
N VAL A 101 9.84 -40.87 10.55
CA VAL A 101 9.01 -41.85 11.26
C VAL A 101 8.49 -42.94 10.31
N ALA A 102 8.05 -42.58 9.11
CA ALA A 102 7.59 -43.54 8.11
C ALA A 102 8.71 -44.49 7.64
N VAL A 103 9.93 -43.98 7.42
CA VAL A 103 11.09 -44.80 7.05
C VAL A 103 11.48 -45.74 8.19
N MET A 104 11.50 -45.26 9.44
CA MET A 104 11.78 -46.12 10.61
C MET A 104 10.72 -47.20 10.78
N ALA A 105 9.44 -46.89 10.56
CA ALA A 105 8.37 -47.89 10.59
C ALA A 105 8.55 -48.95 9.49
N MET A 106 8.93 -48.56 8.27
CA MET A 106 9.21 -49.49 7.18
C MET A 106 10.37 -50.44 7.51
N ILE A 107 11.45 -49.94 8.12
CA ILE A 107 12.61 -50.78 8.52
C ILE A 107 12.19 -51.85 9.55
N VAL A 108 11.25 -51.55 10.44
CA VAL A 108 10.77 -52.51 11.45
C VAL A 108 9.75 -53.50 10.87
N ILE A 109 8.87 -53.05 9.96
CA ILE A 109 7.77 -53.87 9.43
C ILE A 109 8.23 -54.81 8.31
N ILE A 110 9.17 -54.40 7.45
CA ILE A 110 9.63 -55.19 6.29
C ILE A 110 10.23 -56.55 6.69
N PRO A 111 11.09 -56.67 7.72
CA PRO A 111 11.63 -57.97 8.16
C PRO A 111 10.55 -58.90 8.73
N MET A 112 9.49 -58.35 9.32
CA MET A 112 8.38 -59.14 9.85
C MET A 112 7.51 -59.72 8.72
N MET A 113 7.27 -58.95 7.65
CA MET A 113 6.53 -59.44 6.48
C MET A 113 7.33 -60.48 5.67
N LEU A 114 8.65 -60.30 5.56
CA LEU A 114 9.51 -61.25 4.82
C LEU A 114 9.71 -62.60 5.55
N LYS A 115 9.50 -62.67 6.88
CA LYS A 115 9.54 -63.94 7.63
C LYS A 115 8.21 -64.72 7.62
N GLY A 116 7.11 -64.12 7.15
CA GLY A 116 5.76 -64.71 7.18
C GLY A 116 5.22 -65.23 5.84
N PHE A 117 5.90 -64.99 4.72
CA PHE A 117 5.47 -65.44 3.39
C PHE A 117 6.54 -66.32 2.74
N GLY A 118 6.53 -67.59 3.11
CA GLY A 118 7.10 -68.64 2.28
C GLY A 118 6.30 -68.75 0.98
N GLY A 119 6.93 -68.40 -0.13
CA GLY A 119 6.55 -68.81 -1.48
C GLY A 119 5.35 -68.08 -2.11
N VAL A 120 5.62 -67.02 -2.88
CA VAL A 120 4.72 -66.62 -3.98
C VAL A 120 5.54 -66.26 -5.21
N ASN A 121 5.36 -67.06 -6.26
CA ASN A 121 5.89 -66.87 -7.61
C ASN A 121 5.29 -65.63 -8.26
N PHE A 122 6.14 -64.72 -8.77
CA PHE A 122 5.74 -63.64 -9.66
C PHE A 122 5.79 -64.12 -11.12
N ASN A 123 4.63 -64.41 -11.71
CA ASN A 123 4.48 -64.50 -13.16
C ASN A 123 4.02 -63.14 -13.72
N ASN A 124 4.78 -62.64 -14.70
CA ASN A 124 4.50 -61.43 -15.46
C ASN A 124 3.26 -61.61 -16.36
N ALA A 125 2.38 -60.61 -16.37
CA ALA A 125 1.37 -60.45 -17.42
C ALA A 125 1.29 -58.99 -17.85
N THR A 126 2.01 -58.66 -18.92
CA THR A 126 1.79 -57.50 -19.79
C THR A 126 0.50 -57.68 -20.58
N SER A 127 -0.38 -56.68 -20.57
CA SER A 127 -1.46 -56.55 -21.56
C SER A 127 -1.59 -55.10 -22.03
N LYS A 128 -1.40 -54.92 -23.33
CA LYS A 128 -1.72 -53.74 -24.12
C LYS A 128 -3.24 -53.57 -24.21
N LYS A 129 -3.73 -52.33 -24.24
CA LYS A 129 -4.79 -51.98 -25.19
C LYS A 129 -4.77 -50.50 -25.59
N THR A 130 -4.40 -50.32 -26.85
CA THR A 130 -4.71 -49.23 -27.77
C THR A 130 -6.22 -49.05 -27.92
N THR A 131 -6.72 -47.82 -28.04
CA THR A 131 -7.67 -47.43 -29.10
C THR A 131 -7.53 -45.93 -29.39
N ALA A 132 -7.46 -45.63 -30.69
CA ALA A 132 -7.35 -44.31 -31.29
C ALA A 132 -8.71 -43.85 -31.86
N ILE A 133 -8.70 -42.70 -32.56
CA ILE A 133 -9.65 -42.20 -33.58
C ILE A 133 -10.75 -41.29 -33.02
N ASN A 134 -11.08 -40.10 -33.57
CA ASN A 134 -10.51 -39.17 -34.56
C ASN A 134 -11.44 -37.94 -34.62
N ASN A 135 -10.88 -36.79 -35.02
CA ASN A 135 -11.46 -35.72 -35.87
C ASN A 135 -12.71 -34.96 -35.35
N SER A 136 -12.92 -33.67 -35.61
CA SER A 136 -12.65 -32.85 -36.81
C SER A 136 -12.81 -31.34 -36.53
N SER A 137 -12.07 -30.52 -37.31
CA SER A 137 -12.43 -29.22 -37.95
C SER A 137 -13.03 -28.08 -37.10
N GLU A 138 -12.64 -26.80 -37.15
CA GLU A 138 -12.39 -25.83 -38.24
C GLU A 138 -11.69 -24.59 -37.60
N LYS A 139 -10.66 -23.95 -38.20
CA LYS A 139 -10.68 -22.70 -39.01
C LYS A 139 -11.53 -21.55 -38.42
N GLU A 140 -11.18 -20.26 -38.43
CA GLU A 140 -10.22 -19.38 -39.13
C GLU A 140 -10.18 -18.07 -38.30
N ALA A 141 -9.01 -17.48 -38.02
CA ALA A 141 -8.43 -16.29 -38.67
C ALA A 141 -9.13 -14.91 -38.47
N SER A 142 -8.32 -13.98 -37.94
CA SER A 142 -8.18 -12.57 -38.35
C SER A 142 -9.22 -11.53 -37.89
N LYS A 143 -8.75 -10.50 -37.13
CA LYS A 143 -8.42 -9.17 -37.69
C LYS A 143 -7.76 -8.23 -36.66
N LYS A 144 -6.64 -7.64 -37.09
CA LYS A 144 -6.10 -6.36 -36.62
C LYS A 144 -7.06 -5.22 -36.99
N SER A 145 -7.16 -4.21 -36.13
CA SER A 145 -7.42 -2.84 -36.54
C SER A 145 -6.64 -1.89 -35.64
N ASP A 146 -5.64 -1.23 -36.23
CA ASP A 146 -5.09 0.02 -35.74
C ASP A 146 -6.16 1.12 -35.80
N SER A 147 -6.24 1.95 -34.77
CA SER A 147 -6.70 3.33 -34.93
C SER A 147 -5.83 4.28 -34.09
N LEU A 148 -5.04 5.06 -34.82
CA LEU A 148 -4.58 6.40 -34.44
C LEU A 148 -5.77 7.34 -34.20
N ILE A 149 -5.46 8.53 -33.66
CA ILE A 149 -6.31 9.68 -33.26
C ILE A 149 -6.49 9.69 -31.73
N GLY A 150 -6.10 10.72 -30.98
CA GLY A 150 -5.58 12.04 -31.34
C GLY A 150 -5.45 12.85 -30.05
N HIS A 151 -4.45 13.72 -29.99
CA HIS A 151 -4.35 14.73 -28.96
C HIS A 151 -5.60 15.61 -28.99
N SER A 152 -6.39 15.64 -27.91
CA SER A 152 -7.23 16.78 -27.58
C SER A 152 -6.94 17.21 -26.16
N SER A 153 -6.28 18.36 -26.06
CA SER A 153 -6.33 19.23 -24.90
C SER A 153 -7.78 19.69 -24.73
N LEU A 154 -8.47 19.22 -23.70
CA LEU A 154 -9.74 19.77 -23.29
C LEU A 154 -9.54 20.46 -21.94
N ALA A 155 -9.73 21.77 -21.99
CA ALA A 155 -9.81 22.66 -20.85
C ALA A 155 -10.75 22.07 -19.80
N MET A 156 -10.30 22.06 -18.55
CA MET A 156 -11.13 21.75 -17.39
C MET A 156 -12.24 22.80 -17.31
N ASP A 157 -13.43 22.41 -17.77
CA ASP A 157 -14.64 23.15 -17.49
C ASP A 157 -14.89 23.06 -15.97
N LYS A 158 -15.23 24.19 -15.35
CA LYS A 158 -15.52 24.28 -13.91
C LYS A 158 -16.74 23.43 -13.60
N ILE A 159 -16.51 22.17 -13.21
CA ILE A 159 -17.59 21.30 -12.70
C ILE A 159 -18.03 21.90 -11.36
N GLN A 160 -19.25 22.41 -11.37
CA GLN A 160 -19.97 22.87 -10.21
C GLN A 160 -20.30 21.62 -9.37
N VAL A 161 -19.40 21.29 -8.43
CA VAL A 161 -19.45 20.06 -7.61
C VAL A 161 -20.71 20.01 -6.76
N SER A 162 -21.49 18.93 -6.89
CA SER A 162 -22.69 18.64 -6.10
C SER A 162 -22.38 18.55 -4.60
N LYS A 163 -23.33 18.95 -3.75
CA LYS A 163 -23.16 19.30 -2.33
C LYS A 163 -23.09 18.12 -1.34
N ALA A 164 -23.23 16.88 -1.79
CA ALA A 164 -23.28 15.71 -0.89
C ALA A 164 -21.92 15.43 -0.22
N ALA A 165 -21.95 15.01 1.05
CA ALA A 165 -20.76 14.57 1.79
C ALA A 165 -20.42 13.12 1.40
N LEU A 166 -19.16 12.71 1.60
CA LEU A 166 -18.80 11.30 1.46
C LEU A 166 -19.63 10.45 2.42
N GLU A 167 -20.08 9.28 1.97
CA GLU A 167 -20.84 8.34 2.79
C GLU A 167 -20.25 6.94 2.65
N PHE A 168 -20.29 6.18 3.76
CA PHE A 168 -19.85 4.79 3.78
C PHE A 168 -21.00 3.84 4.09
N LYS A 169 -20.97 2.68 3.44
CA LYS A 169 -21.74 1.50 3.83
C LYS A 169 -20.80 0.47 4.43
N SER A 170 -21.11 0.04 5.66
CA SER A 170 -20.34 -1.01 6.33
C SER A 170 -20.89 -2.41 6.01
N SER A 171 -20.00 -3.39 5.93
CA SER A 171 -20.36 -4.81 5.82
C SER A 171 -19.31 -5.71 6.48
N ILE A 172 -19.74 -6.77 7.14
CA ILE A 172 -18.83 -7.74 7.77
C ILE A 172 -18.34 -8.74 6.72
N ILE A 173 -17.02 -8.89 6.62
CA ILE A 173 -16.37 -9.88 5.75
C ILE A 173 -16.23 -11.19 6.52
N THR A 174 -17.15 -12.12 6.29
CA THR A 174 -17.21 -13.44 6.97
C THR A 174 -16.35 -14.51 6.32
N LYS A 175 -15.98 -14.33 5.05
CA LYS A 175 -14.95 -15.13 4.38
C LYS A 175 -13.88 -14.15 3.96
N GLN A 176 -12.65 -14.39 4.38
CA GLN A 176 -11.47 -13.68 3.91
C GLN A 176 -11.33 -13.98 2.42
N ALA A 177 -12.16 -13.31 1.60
CA ALA A 177 -11.99 -13.24 0.18
C ALA A 177 -10.55 -12.79 0.00
N LEU A 178 -9.79 -13.59 -0.72
CA LEU A 178 -8.37 -13.41 -0.95
C LEU A 178 -8.16 -11.99 -1.49
N ILE A 179 -7.87 -11.04 -0.61
CA ILE A 179 -7.24 -9.79 -0.99
C ILE A 179 -5.89 -10.28 -1.51
N ASP A 180 -5.74 -10.30 -2.83
CA ASP A 180 -4.63 -10.94 -3.54
C ASP A 180 -3.30 -10.20 -3.35
N TYR A 181 -3.29 -9.20 -2.47
CA TYR A 181 -2.14 -8.37 -2.15
C TYR A 181 -2.13 -7.99 -0.67
N LYS A 182 -0.94 -7.64 -0.19
CA LYS A 182 -0.73 -7.31 1.22
C LYS A 182 -1.19 -5.87 1.50
N MET A 183 -2.26 -5.72 2.25
CA MET A 183 -2.68 -4.42 2.79
C MET A 183 -1.69 -3.88 3.83
N ASN A 184 -1.54 -2.55 3.83
CA ASN A 184 -0.76 -1.81 4.82
C ASN A 184 -1.61 -1.48 6.06
N TRP A 185 -1.68 -2.44 6.98
CA TRP A 185 -2.43 -2.33 8.22
C TRP A 185 -1.77 -1.39 9.24
N LYS A 186 -2.50 -0.40 9.75
CA LYS A 186 -2.15 0.49 10.86
C LYS A 186 -2.91 0.11 12.12
N ASN A 187 -2.21 -0.22 13.21
CA ASN A 187 -2.85 -0.61 14.47
C ASN A 187 -3.32 0.62 15.26
N SER A 188 -4.43 0.49 15.99
CA SER A 188 -4.87 1.47 16.99
C SER A 188 -3.88 1.55 18.14
N GLY A 189 -3.90 2.66 18.89
CA GLY A 189 -2.97 2.90 20.01
C GLY A 189 -3.08 1.85 21.12
N ASP A 190 -4.26 1.26 21.31
CA ASP A 190 -4.50 0.18 22.28
C ASP A 190 -4.26 -1.24 21.72
N GLY A 191 -3.94 -1.35 20.43
CA GLY A 191 -3.69 -2.61 19.72
C GLY A 191 -4.92 -3.50 19.50
N LYS A 192 -6.12 -3.05 19.87
CA LYS A 192 -7.35 -3.87 19.73
C LYS A 192 -7.90 -3.87 18.30
N ARG A 193 -7.53 -2.86 17.50
CA ARG A 193 -8.00 -2.69 16.13
C ARG A 193 -6.85 -2.44 15.17
N SER A 194 -7.10 -2.69 13.91
CA SER A 194 -6.20 -2.35 12.82
C SER A 194 -7.00 -1.85 11.62
N ALA A 195 -6.48 -0.85 10.91
CA ALA A 195 -7.13 -0.22 9.78
C ALA A 195 -6.26 -0.31 8.52
N ALA A 196 -6.87 -0.48 7.35
CA ALA A 196 -6.19 -0.43 6.06
C ALA A 196 -7.11 0.17 5.00
N ILE A 197 -6.53 0.67 3.92
CA ILE A 197 -7.23 0.98 2.67
C ILE A 197 -6.77 -0.03 1.62
N ASP A 198 -7.66 -0.47 0.73
CA ASP A 198 -7.35 -1.38 -0.38
C ASP A 198 -6.67 -0.67 -1.57
N ILE A 199 -5.51 -0.06 -1.28
CA ILE A 199 -4.61 0.52 -2.28
C ILE A 199 -3.55 -0.51 -2.66
N LYS A 200 -3.39 -0.77 -3.96
CA LYS A 200 -2.39 -1.68 -4.51
C LYS A 200 -1.03 -0.98 -4.57
N PRO A 201 -0.04 -1.42 -3.76
CA PRO A 201 1.25 -0.74 -3.66
C PRO A 201 2.16 -0.92 -4.89
N GLU A 202 1.78 -1.77 -5.86
CA GLU A 202 2.63 -2.14 -7.01
C GLU A 202 2.38 -1.28 -8.26
N ARG A 203 1.48 -0.29 -8.20
CA ARG A 203 1.28 0.68 -9.29
C ARG A 203 1.63 2.07 -8.79
N ASP A 204 2.45 2.78 -9.58
CA ASP A 204 2.79 4.19 -9.33
C ASP A 204 1.53 5.08 -9.30
N VAL A 205 0.44 4.61 -9.91
CA VAL A 205 -0.90 5.21 -9.83
C VAL A 205 -1.94 4.10 -9.69
N ASP A 206 -2.66 4.07 -8.57
CA ASP A 206 -3.80 3.17 -8.35
C ASP A 206 -5.10 3.94 -8.53
N PHE A 207 -5.62 3.94 -9.76
CA PHE A 207 -6.92 4.54 -10.06
C PHE A 207 -8.06 3.65 -9.57
N GLY A 208 -9.09 4.27 -8.99
CA GLY A 208 -10.34 3.64 -8.64
C GLY A 208 -10.92 4.08 -7.30
N ILE A 209 -12.11 3.55 -7.02
CA ILE A 209 -12.78 3.75 -5.74
C ILE A 209 -12.37 2.63 -4.77
N HIS A 210 -11.75 3.04 -3.68
CA HIS A 210 -11.19 2.20 -2.63
C HIS A 210 -12.14 2.11 -1.44
N ALA A 211 -11.97 1.07 -0.65
CA ALA A 211 -12.66 0.83 0.61
C ALA A 211 -11.68 0.88 1.79
N ALA A 212 -12.17 1.35 2.92
CA ALA A 212 -11.46 1.23 4.19
C ALA A 212 -11.87 -0.09 4.89
N TYR A 213 -10.94 -0.71 5.60
CA TYR A 213 -11.13 -1.98 6.30
C TYR A 213 -10.71 -1.80 7.75
N ILE A 214 -11.56 -2.24 8.67
CA ILE A 214 -11.27 -2.26 10.10
C ILE A 214 -11.31 -3.70 10.59
N LYS A 215 -10.18 -4.14 11.15
CA LYS A 215 -10.02 -5.46 11.72
C LYS A 215 -10.04 -5.37 13.24
N ASN A 216 -10.94 -6.13 13.85
CA ASN A 216 -10.89 -6.39 15.29
C ASN A 216 -9.83 -7.47 15.56
N MET A 217 -8.80 -7.14 16.35
CA MET A 217 -7.68 -8.04 16.61
C MET A 217 -8.02 -9.15 17.61
N THR A 218 -9.11 -9.00 18.37
CA THR A 218 -9.59 -10.00 19.35
C THR A 218 -10.47 -11.04 18.68
N THR A 219 -11.46 -10.60 17.90
CA THR A 219 -12.42 -11.51 17.23
C THR A 219 -11.95 -11.93 15.84
N ASN A 220 -10.93 -11.26 15.30
CA ASN A 220 -10.46 -11.41 13.92
C ASN A 220 -11.53 -11.06 12.85
N GLU A 221 -12.62 -10.41 13.27
CA GLU A 221 -13.65 -9.87 12.38
C GLU A 221 -13.11 -8.69 11.58
N ILE A 222 -13.49 -8.59 10.31
CA ILE A 222 -13.13 -7.48 9.43
C ILE A 222 -14.43 -6.82 8.95
N VAL A 223 -14.55 -5.53 9.20
CA VAL A 223 -15.61 -4.67 8.67
C VAL A 223 -15.04 -3.88 7.50
N LYS A 224 -15.73 -3.92 6.37
CA LYS A 224 -15.43 -3.14 5.17
C LYS A 224 -16.34 -1.93 5.09
N TYR A 225 -15.77 -0.76 4.83
CA TYR A 225 -16.46 0.50 4.59
C TYR A 225 -16.30 0.87 3.11
N GLU A 226 -17.35 0.65 2.33
CA GLU A 226 -17.41 0.97 0.91
C GLU A 226 -18.02 2.35 0.71
N VAL A 227 -17.40 3.17 -0.14
CA VAL A 227 -17.97 4.47 -0.52
C VAL A 227 -19.31 4.23 -1.23
N ILE A 228 -20.36 4.93 -0.78
CA ILE A 228 -21.66 4.99 -1.45
C ILE A 228 -21.96 6.42 -1.89
N ASN A 229 -22.94 6.59 -2.76
CA ASN A 229 -23.40 7.91 -3.23
C ASN A 229 -22.26 8.76 -3.81
N ASN A 230 -21.33 8.11 -4.52
CA ASN A 230 -20.05 8.68 -4.90
C ASN A 230 -20.09 9.48 -6.21
N GLU A 231 -21.01 10.42 -6.33
CA GLU A 231 -21.13 11.27 -7.53
C GLU A 231 -19.83 12.03 -7.83
N ARG A 232 -19.08 12.38 -6.79
CA ARG A 232 -17.80 13.08 -6.88
C ARG A 232 -16.61 12.16 -7.19
N GLN A 233 -16.83 10.84 -7.23
CA GLN A 233 -15.77 9.85 -7.40
C GLN A 233 -14.68 9.94 -6.30
N TYR A 234 -15.05 10.37 -5.10
CA TYR A 234 -14.16 10.42 -3.95
C TYR A 234 -13.83 9.03 -3.42
N THR A 235 -12.61 8.90 -2.91
CA THR A 235 -12.07 7.64 -2.42
C THR A 235 -11.24 7.91 -1.17
N PRO A 236 -11.25 7.02 -0.15
CA PRO A 236 -10.29 7.11 0.94
C PRO A 236 -8.86 6.93 0.39
N MET A 237 -7.96 7.84 0.74
CA MET A 237 -6.57 7.83 0.25
C MET A 237 -5.57 7.63 1.38
N LEU A 238 -5.80 8.27 2.54
CA LEU A 238 -4.94 8.18 3.70
C LEU A 238 -5.77 7.95 4.95
N ILE A 239 -5.20 7.22 5.92
CA ILE A 239 -5.81 6.95 7.22
C ILE A 239 -4.81 7.11 8.36
N GLU A 240 -5.27 7.57 9.51
CA GLU A 240 -4.50 7.59 10.75
C GLU A 240 -5.47 7.46 11.93
N TRP A 241 -5.10 6.70 12.96
CA TRP A 241 -5.96 6.54 14.14
C TRP A 241 -5.97 7.84 14.95
N TRP A 242 -7.16 8.36 15.23
CA TRP A 242 -7.30 9.41 16.23
C TRP A 242 -7.21 8.82 17.63
N ASP A 243 -7.99 7.79 17.92
CA ASP A 243 -7.95 7.05 19.18
C ASP A 243 -8.27 5.57 18.92
N SER A 244 -8.79 4.84 19.91
CA SER A 244 -9.17 3.43 19.73
C SER A 244 -10.47 3.26 18.95
N GLU A 245 -11.27 4.31 18.77
CA GLU A 245 -12.66 4.28 18.27
C GLU A 245 -12.85 5.13 17.02
N HIS A 246 -12.01 6.12 16.79
CA HIS A 246 -12.11 7.06 15.69
C HIS A 246 -10.92 6.94 14.75
N LEU A 247 -11.22 6.80 13.46
CA LEU A 247 -10.24 6.80 12.38
C LEU A 247 -10.35 8.09 11.57
N ILE A 248 -9.26 8.81 11.41
CA ILE A 248 -9.19 9.95 10.49
C ILE A 248 -8.97 9.41 9.09
N ILE A 249 -9.77 9.88 8.15
CA ILE A 249 -9.72 9.53 6.74
C ILE A 249 -9.52 10.81 5.94
N VAL A 250 -8.48 10.85 5.12
CA VAL A 250 -8.36 11.85 4.06
C VAL A 250 -8.92 11.23 2.79
N ALA A 251 -9.85 11.94 2.16
CA ALA A 251 -10.46 11.54 0.90
C ALA A 251 -10.16 12.56 -0.20
N GLY A 252 -10.04 12.06 -1.42
CA GLY A 252 -9.83 12.85 -2.63
C GLY A 252 -10.39 12.11 -3.84
N PHE A 253 -10.18 12.62 -5.05
CA PHE A 253 -10.69 11.98 -6.26
C PHE A 253 -9.97 10.64 -6.54
N GLY A 254 -10.74 9.58 -6.75
CA GLY A 254 -10.21 8.26 -7.13
C GLY A 254 -9.95 8.08 -8.62
N GLU A 255 -10.44 9.02 -9.44
CA GLU A 255 -10.17 9.10 -10.88
C GLU A 255 -9.75 10.54 -11.24
N GLY A 256 -8.83 10.69 -12.18
CA GLY A 256 -8.36 11.99 -12.67
C GLY A 256 -6.85 12.19 -12.52
N THR A 257 -6.37 13.38 -12.87
CA THR A 257 -4.94 13.74 -12.81
C THR A 257 -4.52 14.37 -11.48
N ILE A 258 -5.49 14.65 -10.59
CA ILE A 258 -5.25 15.14 -9.23
C ILE A 258 -5.47 13.95 -8.31
N GLU A 259 -4.37 13.40 -7.80
CA GLU A 259 -4.31 12.10 -7.13
C GLU A 259 -4.17 12.24 -5.59
N TYR A 260 -4.59 13.36 -5.03
CA TYR A 260 -4.33 13.71 -3.64
C TYR A 260 -5.61 14.06 -2.89
N GLY A 261 -5.51 14.06 -1.56
CA GLY A 261 -6.64 14.32 -0.68
C GLY A 261 -7.09 15.78 -0.70
N SER A 262 -8.38 16.03 -0.51
CA SER A 262 -8.94 17.39 -0.43
C SER A 262 -9.85 17.61 0.78
N GLU A 263 -10.38 16.54 1.36
CA GLU A 263 -11.31 16.60 2.47
C GLU A 263 -10.88 15.63 3.59
N VAL A 264 -11.13 16.00 4.84
CA VAL A 264 -10.77 15.22 6.03
C VAL A 264 -12.04 14.83 6.78
N TYR A 265 -12.12 13.57 7.17
CA TYR A 265 -13.26 12.97 7.85
C TYR A 265 -12.82 12.23 9.11
N SER A 266 -13.72 12.13 10.07
CA SER A 266 -13.64 11.21 11.21
C SER A 266 -14.67 10.10 11.05
N LEU A 267 -14.23 8.85 11.09
CA LEU A 267 -15.07 7.66 11.13
C LEU A 267 -15.09 7.09 12.54
N ASP A 268 -16.26 7.06 13.17
CA ASP A 268 -16.50 6.24 14.35
C ASP A 268 -16.64 4.78 13.91
N VAL A 269 -15.68 3.93 14.31
CA VAL A 269 -15.63 2.53 13.87
C VAL A 269 -16.63 1.63 14.60
N ASN A 270 -17.22 2.10 15.70
CA ASN A 270 -18.27 1.38 16.43
C ASN A 270 -19.63 1.58 15.75
N THR A 271 -19.95 2.83 15.38
CA THR A 271 -21.26 3.19 14.81
C THR A 271 -21.26 3.21 13.29
N GLY A 272 -20.10 3.39 12.66
CA GLY A 272 -19.94 3.65 11.23
C GLY A 272 -20.30 5.08 10.82
N GLN A 273 -20.53 5.98 11.79
CA GLN A 273 -20.85 7.36 11.50
C GLN A 273 -19.61 8.10 10.97
N LEU A 274 -19.81 8.86 9.90
CA LEU A 274 -18.78 9.71 9.29
C LEU A 274 -19.09 11.19 9.55
N SER A 275 -18.12 11.91 10.08
CA SER A 275 -18.20 13.36 10.31
C SER A 275 -17.14 14.09 9.48
N THR A 276 -17.53 15.17 8.81
CA THR A 276 -16.58 16.01 8.05
C THR A 276 -15.86 16.96 9.00
N LEU A 277 -14.53 16.87 9.03
CA LEU A 277 -13.66 17.73 9.83
C LEU A 277 -13.12 18.91 9.01
N TYR A 278 -12.78 18.67 7.76
CA TYR A 278 -12.24 19.69 6.86
C TYR A 278 -12.78 19.50 5.46
N LYS A 279 -13.06 20.62 4.81
CA LYS A 279 -13.42 20.66 3.39
C LYS A 279 -12.68 21.77 2.70
N GLU A 280 -11.89 21.41 1.69
CA GLU A 280 -11.29 22.39 0.80
C GLU A 280 -12.37 23.14 0.02
N VAL A 281 -12.20 24.46 -0.11
CA VAL A 281 -13.18 25.37 -0.72
C VAL A 281 -12.73 25.82 -2.11
N ASP A 282 -11.43 26.08 -2.30
CA ASP A 282 -10.92 26.65 -3.55
C ASP A 282 -10.27 25.63 -4.49
N GLY A 283 -10.07 24.40 -4.00
CA GLY A 283 -9.45 23.30 -4.74
C GLY A 283 -7.93 23.39 -4.87
N LYS A 284 -7.30 24.42 -4.30
CA LYS A 284 -5.86 24.70 -4.46
C LYS A 284 -4.98 23.97 -3.47
N HIS A 285 -5.52 23.54 -2.33
CA HIS A 285 -4.78 22.72 -1.39
C HIS A 285 -5.11 21.24 -1.61
N GLN A 286 -4.07 20.45 -1.78
CA GLN A 286 -4.16 19.00 -1.80
C GLN A 286 -3.30 18.42 -0.68
N ILE A 287 -3.81 17.43 0.02
CA ILE A 287 -3.19 16.73 1.14
C ILE A 287 -2.40 15.55 0.59
N LEU A 288 -1.08 15.62 0.75
CA LEU A 288 -0.13 14.59 0.32
C LEU A 288 0.06 13.51 1.38
N ASP A 289 0.20 13.92 2.64
CA ASP A 289 0.31 13.03 3.80
C ASP A 289 -0.20 13.76 5.05
N PHE A 290 -0.45 13.03 6.12
CA PHE A 290 -0.77 13.63 7.41
C PHE A 290 -0.38 12.77 8.61
N LYS A 291 -0.18 13.42 9.75
CA LYS A 291 0.11 12.79 11.03
C LYS A 291 -0.70 13.41 12.15
N LYS A 292 -1.15 12.54 13.05
CA LYS A 292 -1.69 12.96 14.35
C LYS A 292 -0.54 13.30 15.30
N VAL A 293 -0.62 14.47 15.94
CA VAL A 293 0.28 14.92 17.01
C VAL A 293 -0.57 15.46 18.15
N LYS A 294 -0.73 14.70 19.23
CA LYS A 294 -1.63 15.05 20.36
C LYS A 294 -3.05 15.37 19.89
N ASN A 295 -3.45 16.64 19.89
CA ASN A 295 -4.77 17.12 19.47
C ASN A 295 -4.73 17.81 18.09
N ASP A 296 -3.60 17.70 17.40
CA ASP A 296 -3.39 18.30 16.10
C ASP A 296 -3.31 17.22 15.02
N LEU A 297 -3.82 17.57 13.84
CA LEU A 297 -3.48 16.90 12.59
C LEU A 297 -2.54 17.83 11.82
N ILE A 298 -1.36 17.33 11.51
CA ILE A 298 -0.34 18.03 10.73
C ILE A 298 -0.31 17.42 9.34
N PHE A 299 -0.49 18.26 8.32
CA PHE A 299 -0.64 17.86 6.93
C PHE A 299 0.55 18.33 6.12
N GLN A 300 1.03 17.48 5.22
CA GLN A 300 1.88 17.90 4.11
C GLN A 300 0.96 18.26 2.94
N LEU A 301 1.15 19.45 2.37
CA LEU A 301 0.28 20.01 1.35
C LEU A 301 1.01 20.24 0.04
N LEU A 302 0.27 20.09 -1.06
CA LEU A 302 0.55 20.64 -2.37
C LEU A 302 -0.38 21.85 -2.57
N ILE A 303 0.19 23.03 -2.76
CA ILE A 303 -0.56 24.29 -2.87
C ILE A 303 -0.39 24.82 -4.29
N TYR A 304 -1.49 24.91 -5.04
CA TYR A 304 -1.46 25.42 -6.42
C TYR A 304 -1.49 26.94 -6.45
N ASN A 305 -0.54 27.51 -7.20
CA ASN A 305 -0.38 28.96 -7.36
C ASN A 305 -1.30 29.53 -8.45
N ASP A 306 -1.81 28.68 -9.33
CA ASP A 306 -2.69 29.06 -10.43
C ASP A 306 -3.93 28.17 -10.52
N ASP A 307 -4.98 28.67 -11.17
CA ASP A 307 -6.25 27.96 -11.36
C ASP A 307 -6.15 26.87 -12.45
N THR A 308 -5.01 26.77 -13.12
CA THR A 308 -4.73 25.77 -14.15
C THR A 308 -3.97 24.57 -13.61
N TYR A 309 -3.68 24.55 -12.31
CA TYR A 309 -2.96 23.49 -11.60
C TYR A 309 -1.56 23.18 -12.19
N ASN A 310 -0.93 24.16 -12.86
CA ASN A 310 0.36 23.96 -13.54
C ASN A 310 1.56 24.30 -12.65
N THR A 311 1.38 25.27 -11.75
CA THR A 311 2.41 25.68 -10.80
C THR A 311 1.93 25.43 -9.37
N PHE A 312 2.82 24.85 -8.56
CA PHE A 312 2.54 24.54 -7.18
C PHE A 312 3.80 24.64 -6.33
N HIS A 313 3.61 24.78 -5.03
CA HIS A 313 4.64 24.62 -4.01
C HIS A 313 4.17 23.67 -2.92
N LYS A 314 5.11 23.23 -2.08
CA LYS A 314 4.81 22.41 -0.92
C LYS A 314 4.58 23.29 0.31
N GLY A 315 3.67 22.86 1.17
CA GLY A 315 3.37 23.52 2.43
C GLY A 315 3.08 22.55 3.56
N VAL A 316 2.91 23.09 4.76
CA VAL A 316 2.50 22.36 5.96
C VAL A 316 1.26 23.02 6.52
N GLY A 317 0.19 22.24 6.61
CA GLY A 317 -1.06 22.63 7.23
C GLY A 317 -1.22 22.04 8.62
N LYS A 318 -2.01 22.70 9.46
CA LYS A 318 -2.41 22.22 10.77
C LYS A 318 -3.91 22.37 10.95
N ILE A 319 -4.52 21.36 11.53
CA ILE A 319 -5.87 21.45 12.10
C ILE A 319 -5.78 21.06 13.57
N THR A 320 -6.35 21.90 14.44
CA THR A 320 -6.49 21.57 15.86
C THR A 320 -7.89 21.03 16.10
N LEU A 321 -8.01 19.79 16.59
CA LEU A 321 -9.30 19.16 16.87
C LEU A 321 -9.58 19.16 18.37
N LEU A 322 -10.64 19.87 18.74
CA LEU A 322 -11.22 19.82 20.09
C LEU A 322 -12.39 18.85 20.16
N GLU A 323 -13.13 18.71 19.05
CA GLU A 323 -14.30 17.85 18.89
C GLU A 323 -14.24 17.20 17.49
N LEU A 324 -14.68 15.95 17.35
CA LEU A 324 -14.56 15.14 16.13
C LEU A 324 -15.77 15.23 15.18
N ASP A 325 -16.70 16.13 15.46
CA ASP A 325 -17.93 16.37 14.70
C ASP A 325 -18.06 17.83 14.23
N LYS A 326 -17.04 18.65 14.49
CA LYS A 326 -16.99 20.05 14.06
C LYS A 326 -16.09 20.26 12.85
N LEU A 327 -16.64 20.98 11.87
CA LEU A 327 -15.88 21.50 10.76
C LEU A 327 -14.90 22.58 11.26
N VAL A 328 -13.66 22.48 10.82
CA VAL A 328 -12.56 23.35 11.22
C VAL A 328 -11.79 23.80 9.99
N ASN A 329 -11.15 24.97 10.09
CA ASN A 329 -10.29 25.50 9.03
C ASN A 329 -8.86 24.99 9.24
N MET A 330 -8.17 24.76 8.12
CA MET A 330 -6.74 24.45 8.14
C MET A 330 -5.93 25.74 8.21
N GLU A 331 -4.99 25.79 9.16
CA GLU A 331 -3.99 26.84 9.28
C GLU A 331 -2.73 26.44 8.54
N ILE A 332 -2.23 27.28 7.63
CA ILE A 332 -0.94 27.02 6.98
C ILE A 332 0.19 27.54 7.86
N ILE A 333 1.05 26.65 8.32
CA ILE A 333 2.12 26.96 9.29
C ILE A 333 3.49 27.09 8.64
N SER A 334 3.66 26.62 7.39
CA SER A 334 4.87 26.81 6.59
C SER A 334 4.57 26.62 5.10
N GLU A 335 5.21 27.41 4.24
CA GLU A 335 5.13 27.28 2.78
C GLU A 335 6.49 27.58 2.14
N GLU A 336 6.80 26.88 1.06
CA GLU A 336 7.91 27.24 0.18
C GLU A 336 7.43 28.26 -0.86
N LYS A 337 8.01 29.46 -0.89
CA LYS A 337 7.64 30.52 -1.85
C LYS A 337 8.62 30.61 -3.01
#